data_AF-A0AAD4L7H5-F1
#
_entry.id   AF-A0AAD4L7H5-F1
#
_cell.length_a   1.000
_cell.length_b   1.000
_cell.length_c   1.000
_cell.angle_alpha   90.00
_cell.angle_beta   90.00
_cell.angle_gamma   90.00
#
_symmetry.space_group_name_H-M   'P 1'
#
loop_
_entity.id
_entity.type
_entity.pdbx_description
1 polymer ?
#
loop_
_entity_poly.entity_id
_entity_poly.type
_entity_poly.pdbx_seq_one_letter_code
_entity_poly.pdbx_strand_id
1 'polypeptide(L)' 'WVYRFANRSAQFIHAYGEGLTGAQAVWANKKYHGHCTLPPDMIKEVRASILS' A
#
# COMPACT_ATOMS: atom_id res chain seq x y z
N TRP A 1 -7.81 -19.75 3.90
CA TRP A 1 -6.80 -19.64 2.82
C TRP A 1 -7.14 -18.58 1.78
N VAL A 2 -8.37 -18.52 1.26
CA VAL A 2 -8.83 -17.46 0.32
C VAL A 2 -8.62 -16.02 0.83
N TYR A 3 -8.89 -15.76 2.12
CA TYR A 3 -8.85 -14.40 2.67
C TYR A 3 -7.45 -13.75 2.71
N ARG A 4 -6.36 -14.53 2.82
CA ARG A 4 -4.99 -13.95 2.88
C ARG A 4 -4.54 -13.40 1.53
N PHE A 5 -4.85 -14.11 0.44
CA PHE A 5 -4.52 -13.66 -0.91
C PHE A 5 -5.42 -12.51 -1.34
N ALA A 6 -6.73 -12.59 -1.05
CA ALA A 6 -7.66 -11.51 -1.33
C ALA A 6 -7.27 -10.20 -0.62
N ASN A 7 -6.88 -10.27 0.65
CA ASN A 7 -6.44 -9.07 1.39
C ASN A 7 -5.16 -8.47 0.81
N ARG A 8 -4.18 -9.29 0.42
CA ARG A 8 -2.95 -8.78 -0.22
C ARG A 8 -3.26 -8.10 -1.55
N SER A 9 -4.10 -8.71 -2.38
CA SER A 9 -4.51 -8.09 -3.65
C SER A 9 -5.27 -6.78 -3.43
N ALA A 10 -6.17 -6.73 -2.44
CA ALA A 10 -6.92 -5.52 -2.10
C ALA A 10 -6.00 -4.36 -1.69
N GLN A 11 -4.92 -4.63 -0.95
CA GLN A 11 -3.93 -3.60 -0.59
C GLN A 11 -3.25 -2.98 -1.82
N PHE A 12 -2.87 -3.81 -2.79
CA PHE A 12 -2.29 -3.32 -4.06
C PHE A 12 -3.31 -2.55 -4.90
N ILE A 13 -4.55 -3.05 -5.00
CA ILE A 13 -5.62 -2.36 -5.73
C ILE A 13 -5.90 -0.99 -5.10
N HIS A 14 -5.97 -0.90 -3.78
CA HIS A 14 -6.13 0.37 -3.06
C HIS A 14 -4.96 1.32 -3.34
N ALA A 15 -3.71 0.83 -3.26
CA ALA A 15 -2.53 1.63 -3.56
C ALA A 15 -2.54 2.20 -4.99
N TYR A 16 -2.95 1.40 -5.97
CA TYR A 16 -3.10 1.88 -7.36
C TYR A 16 -4.25 2.87 -7.53
N GLY A 17 -5.37 2.67 -6.83
CA GLY A 17 -6.49 3.63 -6.80
C GLY A 17 -6.08 5.00 -6.27
N GLU A 18 -5.13 5.02 -5.33
CA GLU A 18 -4.51 6.23 -4.77
C GLU A 18 -3.37 6.81 -5.63
N GLY A 19 -3.11 6.23 -6.81
CA GLY A 19 -2.08 6.70 -7.74
C GLY A 19 -0.64 6.39 -7.31
N LEU A 20 -0.44 5.40 -6.43
CA LEU A 20 0.90 4.96 -6.04
C LEU A 20 1.56 4.12 -7.14
N THR A 21 2.86 4.27 -7.31
CA THR A 21 3.66 3.44 -8.23
C THR A 21 3.88 2.04 -7.64
N GLY A 22 4.28 1.07 -8.47
CA GLY A 22 4.53 -0.30 -8.00
C GLY A 22 5.57 -0.38 -6.86
N ALA A 23 6.62 0.46 -6.91
CA ALA A 23 7.61 0.55 -5.84
C ALA A 23 7.02 1.14 -4.55
N GLN A 24 6.18 2.17 -4.66
CA GLN A 24 5.45 2.76 -3.53
C GLN A 24 4.48 1.77 -2.90
N ALA A 25 3.73 1.02 -3.70
CA ALA A 25 2.80 0.00 -3.21
C ALA A 25 3.55 -1.13 -2.47
N VAL A 26 4.70 -1.58 -2.98
CA VAL A 26 5.54 -2.58 -2.31
C VAL A 26 6.09 -2.04 -0.98
N TRP A 27 6.59 -0.80 -0.97
CA TRP A 27 7.09 -0.18 0.25
C TRP A 27 6.00 -0.01 1.30
N ALA A 28 4.82 0.46 0.89
CA ALA A 28 3.64 0.62 1.76
C ALA A 28 3.22 -0.72 2.38
N ASN A 29 3.10 -1.77 1.57
CA ASN A 29 2.72 -3.10 2.03
C ASN A 29 3.78 -3.74 2.94
N LYS A 30 5.06 -3.45 2.70
CA LYS A 30 6.15 -3.93 3.56
C LYS A 30 6.15 -3.22 4.91
N LYS A 31 5.93 -1.91 4.92
CA LYS A 31 5.96 -1.09 6.15
C LYS A 31 4.71 -1.27 7.01
N TYR A 32 3.53 -1.41 6.39
CA TYR A 32 2.27 -1.51 7.10
C TYR A 32 1.65 -2.91 6.94
N HIS A 33 2.22 -3.88 7.65
CA HIS A 33 1.64 -5.22 7.73
C HIS A 33 0.37 -5.19 8.60
N GLY A 34 -0.79 -5.36 7.97
CA GLY A 34 -2.07 -5.58 8.67
C GLY A 34 -3.21 -4.63 8.29
N HIS A 35 -2.90 -3.49 7.65
CA HIS A 35 -3.93 -2.57 7.16
C HIS A 35 -4.34 -2.94 5.74
N CYS A 36 -5.63 -3.22 5.51
CA CYS A 36 -6.17 -3.45 4.17
C CYS A 36 -6.31 -2.17 3.34
N THR A 37 -6.37 -1.02 4.02
CA THR A 37 -6.58 0.30 3.41
C THR A 37 -5.52 1.24 3.96
N LEU A 38 -4.83 1.95 3.07
CA LEU A 38 -3.81 2.92 3.45
C LEU A 38 -4.52 4.21 3.88
N PRO A 39 -4.38 4.66 5.14
CA PRO A 39 -4.85 5.96 5.57
C PRO A 39 -4.16 7.09 4.78
N PRO A 40 -4.80 8.26 4.64
CA PRO A 40 -4.26 9.40 3.87
C PRO A 40 -2.86 9.83 4.34
N ASP A 41 -2.61 9.84 5.65
CA ASP A 41 -1.30 10.20 6.21
C ASP A 41 -0.19 9.23 5.80
N MET A 42 -0.51 7.93 5.70
CA MET A 42 0.45 6.92 5.24
C MET A 42 0.73 7.08 3.75
N ILE A 43 -0.26 7.40 2.92
CA ILE A 43 -0.05 7.64 1.49
C ILE A 43 0.91 8.82 1.28
N LYS A 44 0.79 9.87 2.08
CA LYS A 44 1.71 11.01 2.08
C LYS A 44 3.13 10.59 2.45
N GLU A 45 3.27 9.75 3.47
CA GLU A 45 4.58 9.20 3.88
C GLU A 45 5.21 8.33 2.80
N VAL A 46 4.42 7.42 2.18
CA VAL A 46 4.87 6.55 1.08
C VAL A 46 5.36 7.37 -0.11
N ARG A 47 4.65 8.45 -0.44
CA ARG A 47 5.06 9.37 -1.52
C ARG A 47 6.36 10.10 -1.17
N ALA A 48 6.53 10.51 0.09
CA ALA A 48 7.73 11.21 0.54
C ALA A 48 8.96 10.29 0.64
N SER A 49 8.79 9.03 1.07
CA SER A 49 9.90 8.10 1.35
C SER A 49 10.68 7.61 0.13
N ILE A 50 10.19 7.82 -1.10
CA ILE A 50 10.89 7.39 -2.33
C ILE A 50 11.56 8.58 -3.05
N LEU A 51 11.35 9.81 -2.57
CA LEU A 51 11.94 11.04 -3.13
C LEU A 51 13.22 11.50 -2.41
N SER A 52 13.75 10.73 -1.45
CA SER A 52 15.09 10.92 -0.84
C SER A 52 16.05 9.82 -1.24
#